data_AF-A0A2T2N0K5-F1
#
_entry.id   AF-A0A2T2N0K5-F1
#
_cell.length_a   1.000
_cell.length_b   1.000
_cell.length_c   1.000
_cell.angle_alpha   90.00
_cell.angle_beta   90.00
_cell.angle_gamma   90.00
#
_symmetry.space_group_name_H-M   'P 1'
#
loop_
_entity.id
_entity.type
_entity.pdbx_description
1 polymer ?
#
loop_
_entity_poly.entity_id
_entity_poly.type
_entity_poly.pdbx_seq_one_letter_code
_entity_poly.pdbx_strand_id
1 'polypeptide(L)'
;MRDKSIRRACKTVGRMAQILHKVHRLNVDFEGVEPRLDDAKSIPELISRTQADPRLAASIDEAVHCLVASLFYFELDAPPDRHNGKYSVIGRVRCMIRRSEPAFERLFSDLLAGSARLAMDDWPIVGSFEDPSSFEKDGNFAMRIAMETDDRFTLSLRRGKDARAYGISGSPFSVQKLVTMQGLDAPFGRADHRKRTRSWSYGVDLPQAKRRRAGGI
;
A
#
# COMPACT_ATOMS: atom_id res chain seq x y z
N MET A 1 -9.70 12.55 14.64
CA MET A 1 -10.52 11.30 14.67
C MET A 1 -10.54 10.57 13.31
N ARG A 2 -9.49 10.74 12.50
CA ARG A 2 -9.23 9.98 11.28
C ARG A 2 -8.30 8.85 11.70
N ASP A 3 -8.76 7.59 11.61
CA ASP A 3 -7.96 6.35 11.44
C ASP A 3 -8.69 5.11 11.99
N LYS A 4 -9.94 4.86 11.57
CA LYS A 4 -10.70 3.65 11.99
C LYS A 4 -11.41 2.89 10.88
N SER A 5 -11.39 3.38 9.64
CA SER A 5 -12.22 2.80 8.56
C SER A 5 -11.49 1.76 7.69
N ILE A 6 -10.18 1.54 7.88
CA ILE A 6 -9.39 0.59 7.07
C ILE A 6 -9.43 -0.84 7.64
N ARG A 7 -10.00 -1.03 8.84
CA ARG A 7 -10.10 -2.34 9.49
C ARG A 7 -11.52 -2.90 9.45
N ARG A 8 -11.98 -3.44 8.31
CA ARG A 8 -13.02 -4.49 8.26
C ARG A 8 -13.26 -4.96 6.82
N ALA A 9 -13.04 -6.27 6.58
CA ALA A 9 -13.95 -7.16 5.83
C ALA A 9 -13.22 -8.40 5.28
N CYS A 10 -12.82 -9.35 6.13
CA CYS A 10 -12.45 -10.69 5.65
C CYS A 10 -13.70 -11.47 5.20
N LYS A 11 -13.70 -11.92 3.94
CA LYS A 11 -14.58 -12.98 3.41
C LYS A 11 -13.75 -13.90 2.50
N THR A 12 -13.92 -15.22 2.46
CA THR A 12 -13.48 -16.20 3.48
C THR A 12 -12.58 -17.31 2.86
N VAL A 13 -12.26 -17.34 1.56
CA VAL A 13 -11.34 -18.38 1.01
C VAL A 13 -10.32 -17.80 0.02
N GLY A 14 -10.76 -17.10 -1.03
CA GLY A 14 -9.84 -16.41 -1.95
C GLY A 14 -9.02 -15.31 -1.28
N ARG A 15 -9.58 -14.65 -0.25
CA ARG A 15 -8.86 -13.68 0.58
C ARG A 15 -7.93 -14.35 1.59
N MET A 16 -8.22 -15.60 2.02
CA MET A 16 -7.31 -16.34 2.91
C MET A 16 -6.04 -16.78 2.18
N ALA A 17 -6.13 -17.25 0.93
CA ALA A 17 -4.94 -17.48 0.09
C ALA A 17 -4.12 -16.18 -0.12
N GLN A 18 -4.81 -15.03 -0.19
CA GLN A 18 -4.18 -13.70 -0.27
C GLN A 18 -3.70 -13.13 1.09
N ILE A 19 -4.05 -13.76 2.22
CA ILE A 19 -3.59 -13.36 3.55
C ILE A 19 -2.46 -14.28 4.02
N LEU A 20 -2.53 -15.58 3.67
CA LEU A 20 -1.54 -16.60 4.04
C LEU A 20 -0.14 -16.25 3.53
N HIS A 21 0.01 -15.67 2.34
CA HIS A 21 1.32 -15.23 1.85
C HIS A 21 1.91 -14.03 2.62
N LYS A 22 1.14 -13.42 3.54
CA LYS A 22 1.58 -12.33 4.41
C LYS A 22 1.71 -12.77 5.88
N VAL A 23 1.42 -14.05 6.18
CA VAL A 23 1.57 -14.61 7.53
C VAL A 23 2.87 -15.41 7.56
N HIS A 24 3.83 -14.94 8.35
CA HIS A 24 5.10 -15.61 8.55
C HIS A 24 5.12 -16.26 9.93
N ARG A 25 5.25 -17.60 9.97
CA ARG A 25 5.45 -18.34 11.23
C ARG A 25 6.94 -18.53 11.43
N LEU A 26 7.48 -17.80 12.39
CA LEU A 26 8.87 -17.93 12.82
C LEU A 26 8.90 -18.92 13.97
N ASN A 27 9.50 -20.08 13.76
CA ASN A 27 9.64 -21.11 14.76
C ASN A 27 10.98 -21.83 14.60
N VAL A 28 11.51 -22.36 15.69
CA VAL A 28 12.66 -23.25 15.68
C VAL A 28 12.14 -24.67 15.87
N ASP A 29 12.61 -25.60 15.05
CA ASP A 29 12.25 -27.01 15.18
C ASP A 29 13.11 -27.66 16.27
N PHE A 30 12.50 -28.53 17.08
CA PHE A 30 13.19 -29.33 18.09
C PHE A 30 13.54 -30.71 17.54
N GLU A 31 14.81 -31.07 17.63
CA GLU A 31 15.35 -32.40 17.30
C GLU A 31 15.35 -33.25 18.57
N GLY A 32 14.17 -33.48 19.16
CA GLY A 32 14.05 -34.23 20.41
C GLY A 32 12.90 -33.76 21.29
N VAL A 33 12.99 -34.11 22.58
CA VAL A 33 11.99 -33.72 23.58
C VAL A 33 12.09 -32.22 23.81
N GLU A 34 10.97 -31.51 23.63
CA GLU A 34 10.91 -30.08 23.93
C GLU A 34 11.17 -29.86 25.44
N PRO A 35 11.98 -28.84 25.79
CA PRO A 35 12.22 -28.54 27.20
C PRO A 35 10.89 -28.20 27.88
N ARG A 36 10.77 -28.61 29.14
CA ARG A 36 9.59 -28.26 29.92
C ARG A 36 9.52 -26.75 30.12
N LEU A 37 8.30 -26.23 30.26
CA LEU A 37 8.06 -24.81 30.46
C LEU A 37 8.82 -24.22 31.67
N ASP A 38 9.07 -25.04 32.70
CA ASP A 38 9.78 -24.68 33.93
C ASP A 38 11.31 -24.88 33.88
N ASP A 39 11.87 -25.38 32.77
CA ASP A 39 13.31 -25.64 32.66
C ASP A 39 14.11 -24.42 32.21
N ALA A 40 14.39 -23.52 33.15
CA ALA A 40 15.22 -22.35 32.92
C ALA A 40 16.69 -22.67 32.59
N LYS A 41 17.18 -23.90 32.85
CA LYS A 41 18.58 -24.27 32.57
C LYS A 41 18.82 -24.46 31.07
N SER A 42 17.77 -24.75 30.31
CA SER A 42 17.83 -24.92 28.85
C SER A 42 17.93 -23.59 28.07
N ILE A 43 17.62 -22.44 28.68
CA ILE A 43 17.54 -21.13 28.00
C ILE A 43 18.79 -20.78 27.17
N PRO A 44 20.05 -20.94 27.66
CA PRO A 44 21.22 -20.62 26.87
C PRO A 44 21.36 -21.47 25.60
N GLU A 45 21.00 -22.76 25.69
CA GLU A 45 20.99 -23.67 24.54
C GLU A 45 19.94 -23.22 23.51
N LEU A 46 18.73 -22.87 23.97
CA LEU A 46 17.64 -22.40 23.10
C LEU A 46 18.01 -21.11 22.36
N ILE A 47 18.68 -20.17 23.03
CA ILE A 47 19.19 -18.96 22.38
C ILE A 47 20.20 -19.33 21.29
N SER A 48 21.18 -20.17 21.61
CA SER A 48 22.21 -20.60 20.65
C SER A 48 21.59 -21.30 19.44
N ARG A 49 20.62 -22.19 19.68
CA ARG A 49 19.89 -22.89 18.63
C ARG A 49 19.13 -21.93 17.72
N THR A 50 18.39 -20.98 18.31
CA THR A 50 17.64 -19.97 17.57
C THR A 50 18.56 -19.11 16.70
N GLN A 51 19.73 -18.73 17.21
CA GLN A 51 20.70 -17.92 16.47
C GLN A 51 21.39 -18.69 15.34
N ALA A 52 21.56 -20.00 15.50
CA ALA A 52 22.23 -20.86 14.54
C ALA A 52 21.28 -21.50 13.50
N ASP A 53 19.95 -21.37 13.65
CA ASP A 53 18.98 -22.03 12.78
C ASP A 53 18.90 -21.36 11.39
N PRO A 54 19.36 -22.04 10.32
CA PRO A 54 19.36 -21.47 8.97
C PRO A 54 17.96 -21.40 8.36
N ARG A 55 17.02 -22.28 8.76
CA ARG A 55 15.64 -22.24 8.27
C ARG A 55 14.89 -21.06 8.86
N LEU A 56 15.14 -20.77 10.13
CA LEU A 56 14.61 -19.58 10.78
C LEU A 56 15.19 -18.32 10.14
N ALA A 57 16.50 -18.25 9.92
CA ALA A 57 17.14 -17.11 9.25
C ALA A 57 16.51 -16.83 7.87
N ALA A 58 16.35 -17.85 7.03
CA ALA A 58 15.69 -17.69 5.73
C ALA A 58 14.22 -17.24 5.84
N SER A 59 13.50 -17.71 6.86
CA SER A 59 12.11 -17.31 7.13
C SER A 59 12.02 -15.85 7.62
N ILE A 60 13.01 -15.39 8.37
CA ILE A 60 13.15 -13.99 8.78
C ILE A 60 13.41 -13.11 7.55
N ASP A 61 14.32 -13.51 6.67
CA ASP A 61 14.63 -12.75 5.45
C ASP A 61 13.40 -12.59 4.55
N GLU A 62 12.67 -13.69 4.32
CA GLU A 62 11.39 -13.67 3.59
C GLU A 62 10.37 -12.72 4.24
N ALA A 63 10.26 -12.76 5.57
CA ALA A 63 9.37 -11.86 6.31
C ALA A 63 9.80 -10.39 6.18
N VAL A 64 11.11 -10.10 6.24
CA VAL A 64 11.67 -8.75 6.03
C VAL A 64 11.33 -8.25 4.63
N HIS A 65 11.46 -9.08 3.60
CA HIS A 65 11.08 -8.70 2.24
C HIS A 65 9.59 -8.35 2.11
N CYS A 66 8.71 -9.17 2.70
CA CYS A 66 7.28 -8.88 2.78
C CYS A 66 6.99 -7.58 3.53
N LEU A 67 7.63 -7.35 4.68
CA LEU A 67 7.46 -6.15 5.49
C LEU A 67 7.91 -4.90 4.73
N VAL A 68 9.07 -4.94 4.09
CA VAL A 68 9.59 -3.83 3.27
C VAL A 68 8.64 -3.55 2.09
N ALA A 69 8.17 -4.57 1.37
CA ALA A 69 7.19 -4.38 0.30
C ALA A 69 5.87 -3.77 0.82
N SER A 70 5.44 -4.13 2.03
CA SER A 70 4.24 -3.60 2.65
C SER A 70 4.34 -2.12 3.03
N LEU A 71 5.54 -1.54 3.09
CA LEU A 71 5.74 -0.10 3.28
C LEU A 71 5.26 0.72 2.08
N PHE A 72 5.10 0.09 0.93
CA PHE A 72 4.64 0.73 -0.28
C PHE A 72 3.15 0.47 -0.51
N TYR A 73 2.46 1.47 -1.06
CA TYR A 73 1.03 1.38 -1.40
C TYR A 73 0.74 2.21 -2.64
N PHE A 74 -0.38 1.93 -3.30
CA PHE A 74 -0.78 2.59 -4.53
C PHE A 74 -2.03 3.44 -4.33
N GLU A 75 -2.00 4.67 -4.85
CA GLU A 75 -3.13 5.59 -4.86
C GLU A 75 -3.42 6.07 -6.28
N LEU A 76 -4.70 6.33 -6.57
CA LEU A 76 -5.12 6.88 -7.85
C LEU A 76 -5.01 8.39 -7.80
N ASP A 77 -4.55 9.00 -8.89
CA ASP A 77 -4.47 10.45 -9.00
C ASP A 77 -5.86 11.06 -9.20
N ALA A 78 -6.72 10.35 -9.93
CA ALA A 78 -8.05 10.77 -10.35
C ALA A 78 -8.94 9.54 -10.60
N PRO A 79 -10.26 9.70 -10.74
CA PRO A 79 -11.13 8.63 -11.23
C PRO A 79 -10.61 8.10 -12.59
N PRO A 80 -10.39 6.79 -12.75
CA PRO A 80 -9.88 6.23 -14.00
C PRO A 80 -10.92 6.33 -15.13
N ASP A 81 -10.44 6.65 -16.33
CA ASP A 81 -11.27 6.62 -17.53
C ASP A 81 -11.44 5.18 -18.01
N ARG A 82 -12.60 4.88 -18.61
CA ARG A 82 -12.89 3.56 -19.19
C ARG A 82 -13.13 3.68 -20.68
N HIS A 83 -12.25 3.07 -21.48
CA HIS A 83 -12.32 3.05 -22.93
C HIS A 83 -12.20 1.61 -23.44
N ASN A 84 -13.07 1.21 -24.38
CA ASN A 84 -13.07 -0.12 -25.00
C ASN A 84 -13.03 -1.29 -23.99
N GLY A 85 -13.72 -1.14 -22.85
CA GLY A 85 -13.77 -2.15 -21.80
C GLY A 85 -12.61 -2.10 -20.79
N LYS A 86 -11.51 -1.40 -21.10
CA LYS A 86 -10.32 -1.24 -20.25
C LYS A 86 -10.33 0.05 -19.46
N TYR A 87 -9.68 0.04 -18.31
CA TYR A 87 -9.40 1.22 -17.51
C TYR A 87 -8.04 1.81 -17.89
N SER A 88 -8.01 3.13 -18.13
CA SER A 88 -6.78 3.92 -18.15
C SER A 88 -6.51 4.42 -16.74
N VAL A 89 -5.50 3.82 -16.10
CA VAL A 89 -5.19 4.04 -14.69
C VAL A 89 -3.95 4.91 -14.58
N ILE A 90 -4.09 6.02 -13.87
CA ILE A 90 -2.99 6.91 -13.50
C ILE A 90 -2.98 7.05 -11.98
N GLY A 91 -1.83 6.78 -11.40
CA GLY A 91 -1.65 6.87 -9.97
C GLY A 91 -0.19 6.96 -9.56
N ARG A 92 0.06 6.82 -8.25
CA ARG A 92 1.39 6.85 -7.67
C ARG A 92 1.58 5.71 -6.67
N VAL A 93 2.75 5.09 -6.70
CA VAL A 93 3.23 4.26 -5.60
C VAL A 93 3.92 5.16 -4.60
N ARG A 94 3.45 5.13 -3.37
CA ARG A 94 3.97 5.91 -2.25
C ARG A 94 4.62 5.01 -1.22
N CYS A 95 5.52 5.57 -0.43
CA CYS A 95 6.08 4.94 0.76
C CYS A 95 5.36 5.47 2.02
N MET A 96 5.10 4.61 2.99
CA MET A 96 4.55 5.00 4.29
C MET A 96 5.56 5.76 5.14
N ILE A 97 6.85 5.41 5.05
CA ILE A 97 7.92 6.12 5.75
C ILE A 97 8.18 7.43 5.00
N ARG A 98 8.07 8.55 5.72
CA ARG A 98 8.27 9.89 5.16
C ARG A 98 9.73 10.30 5.18
N ARG A 99 10.10 11.21 4.28
CA ARG A 99 11.45 11.81 4.19
C ARG A 99 11.93 12.42 5.50
N SER A 100 11.02 12.94 6.32
CA SER A 100 11.32 13.52 7.62
C SER A 100 11.70 12.48 8.69
N GLU A 101 11.46 11.19 8.44
CA GLU A 101 11.71 10.12 9.40
C GLU A 101 13.14 9.55 9.24
N PRO A 102 13.88 9.29 10.33
CA PRO A 102 15.24 8.76 10.24
C PRO A 102 15.34 7.41 9.51
N ALA A 103 14.29 6.60 9.57
CA ALA A 103 14.23 5.31 8.91
C ALA A 103 14.21 5.42 7.37
N PHE A 104 13.88 6.58 6.80
CA PHE A 104 13.77 6.78 5.36
C PHE A 104 15.11 6.55 4.66
N GLU A 105 16.17 7.21 5.11
CA GLU A 105 17.48 7.13 4.48
C GLU A 105 18.02 5.70 4.49
N ARG A 106 17.83 5.00 5.62
CA ARG A 106 18.25 3.62 5.74
C ARG A 106 17.48 2.71 4.78
N LEU A 107 16.15 2.84 4.75
CA LEU A 107 15.30 2.07 3.85
C LEU A 107 15.71 2.27 2.38
N PHE A 108 15.84 3.52 1.94
CA PHE A 108 16.16 3.81 0.54
C PHE A 108 17.59 3.41 0.20
N SER A 109 18.57 3.61 1.08
CA SER A 109 19.92 3.10 0.90
C SER A 109 19.94 1.57 0.72
N ASP A 110 19.19 0.83 1.55
CA ASP A 110 19.09 -0.63 1.47
C ASP A 110 18.33 -1.11 0.20
N LEU A 111 17.38 -0.31 -0.31
CA LEU A 111 16.69 -0.58 -1.57
C LEU A 111 17.60 -0.36 -2.78
N LEU A 112 18.39 0.72 -2.76
CA LEU A 112 19.35 1.04 -3.81
C LEU A 112 20.47 0.00 -3.88
N ALA A 113 21.09 -0.31 -2.74
CA ALA A 113 22.13 -1.34 -2.65
C ALA A 113 21.61 -2.72 -3.09
N GLY A 114 20.34 -3.01 -2.80
CA GLY A 114 19.66 -4.24 -3.23
C GLY A 114 19.13 -4.22 -4.68
N SER A 115 19.41 -3.19 -5.48
CA SER A 115 18.88 -3.03 -6.84
C SER A 115 17.36 -3.24 -6.92
N ALA A 116 16.63 -2.63 -5.98
CA ALA A 116 15.19 -2.81 -5.88
C ALA A 116 14.45 -2.22 -7.08
N ARG A 117 13.37 -2.86 -7.50
CA ARG A 117 12.51 -2.45 -8.61
C ARG A 117 11.06 -2.75 -8.33
N LEU A 118 10.17 -1.90 -8.82
CA LEU A 118 8.74 -2.17 -8.82
C LEU A 118 8.36 -2.91 -10.10
N ALA A 119 7.45 -3.87 -9.97
CA ALA A 119 6.92 -4.66 -11.07
C ALA A 119 5.39 -4.66 -11.03
N MET A 120 4.79 -4.62 -12.22
CA MET A 120 3.36 -4.74 -12.46
C MET A 120 3.11 -6.06 -13.19
N ASP A 121 2.30 -6.94 -12.59
CA ASP A 121 2.01 -8.27 -13.14
C ASP A 121 3.28 -8.99 -13.61
N ASP A 122 4.30 -8.97 -12.74
CA ASP A 122 5.67 -9.50 -12.92
C ASP A 122 6.57 -8.80 -13.96
N TRP A 123 6.05 -7.81 -14.67
CA TRP A 123 6.81 -6.98 -15.61
C TRP A 123 7.42 -5.75 -14.92
N PRO A 124 8.72 -5.47 -15.10
CA PRO A 124 9.35 -4.27 -14.55
C PRO A 124 8.66 -2.99 -15.03
N ILE A 125 8.41 -2.07 -14.10
CA ILE A 125 7.84 -0.76 -14.42
C ILE A 125 8.96 0.20 -14.79
N VAL A 126 8.68 1.11 -15.73
CA VAL A 126 9.58 2.22 -16.05
C VAL A 126 9.61 3.19 -14.87
N GLY A 127 10.77 3.28 -14.23
CA GLY A 127 11.00 4.06 -13.02
C GLY A 127 11.97 3.34 -12.10
N SER A 128 12.72 4.10 -11.30
CA SER A 128 13.63 3.54 -10.32
C SER A 128 13.57 4.32 -9.01
N PHE A 129 14.06 3.69 -7.95
CA PHE A 129 14.26 4.36 -6.66
C PHE A 129 15.40 5.40 -6.71
N GLU A 130 16.18 5.43 -7.79
CA GLU A 130 17.27 6.39 -8.04
C GLU A 130 16.79 7.62 -8.79
N ASP A 131 15.70 7.50 -9.54
CA ASP A 131 15.18 8.59 -10.37
C ASP A 131 14.62 9.71 -9.49
N PRO A 132 15.14 10.95 -9.58
CA PRO A 132 14.59 12.10 -8.88
C PRO A 132 13.11 12.35 -9.18
N SER A 133 12.61 11.92 -10.35
CA SER A 133 11.19 12.03 -10.73
C SER A 133 10.27 11.15 -9.88
N SER A 134 10.82 10.14 -9.20
CA SER A 134 10.10 9.28 -8.25
C SER A 134 9.86 9.94 -6.90
N PHE A 135 10.31 11.19 -6.70
CA PHE A 135 10.17 11.92 -5.44
C PHE A 135 9.35 13.20 -5.64
N GLU A 136 8.50 13.50 -4.66
CA GLU A 136 7.79 14.77 -4.58
C GLU A 136 8.71 15.90 -4.11
N LYS A 137 8.25 17.16 -4.20
CA LYS A 137 9.05 18.34 -3.84
C LYS A 137 9.51 18.36 -2.38
N ASP A 138 8.78 17.68 -1.51
CA ASP A 138 9.11 17.51 -0.09
C ASP A 138 10.07 16.33 0.16
N GLY A 139 10.52 15.66 -0.91
CA GLY A 139 11.42 14.52 -0.88
C GLY A 139 10.75 13.19 -0.51
N ASN A 140 9.42 13.16 -0.35
CA ASN A 140 8.71 11.90 -0.14
C ASN A 140 8.67 11.09 -1.45
N PHE A 141 8.79 9.77 -1.33
CA PHE A 141 8.69 8.89 -2.49
C PHE A 141 7.25 8.81 -3.00
N ALA A 142 7.07 9.12 -4.29
CA ALA A 142 5.79 9.05 -4.98
C ALA A 142 6.02 8.78 -6.49
N MET A 143 6.32 7.52 -6.82
CA MET A 143 6.61 7.13 -8.20
C MET A 143 5.31 7.03 -9.02
N ARG A 144 5.22 7.79 -10.11
CA ARG A 144 4.06 7.79 -11.01
C ARG A 144 3.98 6.50 -11.81
N ILE A 145 2.79 5.94 -11.93
CA ILE A 145 2.48 4.79 -12.80
C ILE A 145 1.29 5.15 -13.69
N ALA A 146 1.41 4.83 -14.97
CA ALA A 146 0.33 4.87 -15.95
C ALA A 146 0.21 3.51 -16.61
N MET A 147 -1.00 2.94 -16.66
CA MET A 147 -1.25 1.61 -17.20
C MET A 147 -2.65 1.48 -17.79
N GLU A 148 -2.85 0.47 -18.64
CA GLU A 148 -4.17 -0.01 -19.03
C GLU A 148 -4.44 -1.39 -18.41
N THR A 149 -5.63 -1.60 -17.86
CA THR A 149 -6.03 -2.88 -17.23
C THR A 149 -7.52 -3.15 -17.38
N ASP A 150 -7.93 -4.42 -17.40
CA ASP A 150 -9.34 -4.81 -17.48
C ASP A 150 -10.10 -4.59 -16.14
N ASP A 151 -9.38 -4.55 -15.01
CA ASP A 151 -9.81 -4.07 -13.67
C ASP A 151 -8.74 -4.44 -12.63
N ARG A 152 -8.13 -5.62 -12.77
CA ARG A 152 -7.23 -6.20 -11.77
C ARG A 152 -5.78 -6.15 -12.22
N PHE A 153 -4.90 -5.80 -11.29
CA PHE A 153 -3.46 -5.74 -11.51
C PHE A 153 -2.73 -5.96 -10.18
N THR A 154 -1.49 -6.42 -10.26
CA THR A 154 -0.63 -6.68 -9.11
C THR A 154 0.56 -5.74 -9.17
N LEU A 155 0.80 -4.97 -8.11
CA LEU A 155 2.07 -4.28 -7.92
C LEU A 155 2.90 -5.00 -6.89
N SER A 156 4.19 -5.13 -7.17
CA SER A 156 5.13 -5.85 -6.33
C SER A 156 6.49 -5.16 -6.31
N LEU A 157 7.24 -5.42 -5.25
CA LEU A 157 8.62 -4.99 -5.05
C LEU A 157 9.54 -6.19 -5.22
N ARG A 158 10.58 -6.04 -6.03
CA ARG A 158 11.64 -7.03 -6.25
C ARG A 158 12.97 -6.43 -5.81
N ARG A 159 13.83 -7.18 -5.11
CA ARG A 159 15.18 -6.73 -4.70
C ARG A 159 16.22 -7.57 -5.41
N GLY A 160 16.76 -7.08 -6.52
CA GLY A 160 17.68 -7.83 -7.40
C GLY A 160 16.98 -8.39 -8.65
N LYS A 161 17.78 -8.80 -9.64
CA LYS A 161 17.29 -9.17 -10.99
C LYS A 161 16.46 -10.45 -10.98
N ASP A 162 16.93 -11.48 -10.29
CA ASP A 162 16.35 -12.83 -10.28
C ASP A 162 15.66 -13.15 -8.94
N ALA A 163 15.46 -12.12 -8.10
CA ALA A 163 14.81 -12.29 -6.82
C ALA A 163 13.29 -12.42 -6.95
N ARG A 164 12.69 -13.08 -5.96
CA ARG A 164 11.24 -13.15 -5.81
C ARG A 164 10.64 -11.74 -5.68
N ALA A 165 9.47 -11.54 -6.27
CA ALA A 165 8.68 -10.32 -6.13
C ALA A 165 7.67 -10.45 -4.98
N TYR A 166 7.50 -9.37 -4.22
CA TYR A 166 6.65 -9.30 -3.04
C TYR A 166 5.56 -8.26 -3.26
N GLY A 167 4.29 -8.65 -3.12
CA GLY A 167 3.17 -7.73 -3.32
C GLY A 167 3.21 -6.55 -2.36
N ILE A 168 3.07 -5.33 -2.87
CA ILE A 168 2.99 -4.14 -2.02
C ILE A 168 1.67 -4.13 -1.22
N SER A 169 1.52 -3.18 -0.28
CA SER A 169 0.28 -3.07 0.50
C SER A 169 -0.94 -2.87 -0.39
N GLY A 170 -2.01 -3.63 -0.12
CA GLY A 170 -3.24 -3.63 -0.91
C GLY A 170 -3.20 -4.45 -2.21
N SER A 171 -2.01 -4.88 -2.67
CA SER A 171 -1.87 -5.74 -3.85
C SER A 171 -2.35 -7.18 -3.56
N PRO A 172 -3.04 -7.85 -4.51
CA PRO A 172 -3.45 -7.35 -5.82
C PRO A 172 -4.64 -6.37 -5.75
N PHE A 173 -4.68 -5.44 -6.69
CA PHE A 173 -5.66 -4.38 -6.77
C PHE A 173 -6.84 -4.71 -7.69
N SER A 174 -7.93 -3.96 -7.48
CA SER A 174 -9.06 -3.84 -8.41
C SER A 174 -9.36 -2.35 -8.53
N VAL A 175 -9.44 -1.85 -9.76
CA VAL A 175 -9.68 -0.44 -10.06
C VAL A 175 -10.96 0.04 -9.38
N GLN A 176 -12.05 -0.72 -9.52
CA GLN A 176 -13.33 -0.38 -8.89
C GLN A 176 -13.21 -0.25 -7.37
N LYS A 177 -12.49 -1.18 -6.73
CA LYS A 177 -12.26 -1.12 -5.27
C LYS A 177 -11.42 0.08 -4.88
N LEU A 178 -10.38 0.43 -5.66
CA LEU A 178 -9.57 1.61 -5.39
C LEU A 178 -10.40 2.90 -5.48
N VAL A 179 -11.24 3.03 -6.52
CA VAL A 179 -12.17 4.15 -6.68
C VAL A 179 -13.09 4.28 -5.46
N THR A 180 -13.71 3.18 -5.04
CA THR A 180 -14.61 3.16 -3.87
C THR A 180 -13.86 3.51 -2.58
N MET A 181 -12.70 2.89 -2.33
CA MET A 181 -11.92 3.09 -1.09
C MET A 181 -11.36 4.50 -0.97
N GLN A 182 -11.00 5.13 -2.09
CA GLN A 182 -10.49 6.51 -2.13
C GLN A 182 -11.63 7.55 -2.27
N GLY A 183 -12.88 7.10 -2.34
CA GLY A 183 -14.07 7.95 -2.48
C GLY A 183 -14.00 8.82 -3.73
N LEU A 184 -13.49 8.27 -4.83
CA LEU A 184 -13.39 8.96 -6.13
C LEU A 184 -14.72 8.99 -6.88
N ASP A 185 -15.65 8.13 -6.49
CA ASP A 185 -17.04 8.05 -6.95
C ASP A 185 -18.03 8.79 -6.04
N ALA A 186 -17.56 9.46 -4.98
CA ALA A 186 -18.41 10.19 -4.05
C ALA A 186 -18.75 11.60 -4.60
N PRO A 187 -20.02 11.88 -4.97
CA PRO A 187 -20.40 13.16 -5.58
C PRO A 187 -20.39 14.34 -4.60
N PHE A 188 -20.43 14.09 -3.29
CA PHE A 188 -20.45 15.11 -2.24
C PHE A 188 -19.58 14.68 -1.04
N GLY A 189 -19.03 15.65 -0.31
CA GLY A 189 -18.42 15.41 1.02
C GLY A 189 -16.94 15.03 1.04
N ARG A 190 -16.20 15.17 -0.08
CA ARG A 190 -14.74 15.04 -0.07
C ARG A 190 -14.08 16.23 0.64
N ALA A 191 -12.93 16.01 1.26
CA ALA A 191 -12.20 17.06 1.99
C ALA A 191 -11.65 18.18 1.07
N ASP A 192 -11.51 17.88 -0.23
CA ASP A 192 -11.11 18.79 -1.30
C ASP A 192 -12.29 19.53 -1.94
N HIS A 193 -13.52 19.38 -1.41
CA HIS A 193 -14.70 20.08 -1.90
C HIS A 193 -14.55 21.59 -1.66
N ARG A 194 -13.87 22.28 -2.59
CA ARG A 194 -13.80 23.74 -2.62
C ARG A 194 -15.25 24.23 -2.72
N LYS A 195 -15.69 25.01 -1.74
CA LYS A 195 -16.91 25.82 -1.89
C LYS A 195 -16.74 26.57 -3.20
N ARG A 196 -17.63 26.34 -4.17
CA ARG A 196 -17.66 27.04 -5.44
C ARG A 196 -17.52 28.53 -5.14
N THR A 197 -16.37 29.12 -5.45
CA THR A 197 -16.19 30.57 -5.35
C THR A 197 -17.19 31.13 -6.34
N ARG A 198 -18.25 31.77 -5.84
CA ARG A 198 -19.11 32.59 -6.70
C ARG A 198 -18.19 33.70 -7.21
N SER A 199 -17.70 33.56 -8.43
CA SER A 199 -17.17 34.71 -9.15
C SER A 199 -18.31 35.70 -9.23
N TRP A 200 -18.28 36.72 -8.36
CA TRP A 200 -19.05 37.92 -8.56
C TRP A 200 -18.47 38.60 -9.80
N SER A 201 -18.95 38.19 -10.98
CA SER A 201 -19.05 39.10 -12.09
C SER A 201 -20.09 40.13 -11.67
N TYR A 202 -19.68 41.38 -11.46
CA TYR A 202 -20.60 42.50 -11.39
C TYR A 202 -21.44 42.48 -12.67
N GLY A 203 -22.73 42.14 -12.54
CA GLY A 203 -23.65 42.14 -13.67
C GLY A 203 -24.70 41.03 -13.60
N VAL A 204 -25.82 41.38 -12.93
CA VAL A 204 -27.19 40.92 -13.20
C VAL A 204 -27.63 39.53 -12.69
N ASP A 205 -28.73 39.60 -11.92
CA ASP A 205 -29.67 38.60 -11.40
C ASP A 205 -29.27 37.67 -10.22
N LEU A 206 -29.74 38.08 -9.03
CA LEU A 206 -29.84 37.29 -7.81
C LEU A 206 -30.84 36.13 -7.99
N PRO A 207 -30.51 34.89 -7.58
CA PRO A 207 -31.50 33.81 -7.52
C PRO A 207 -32.54 34.07 -6.43
N GLN A 208 -33.82 33.90 -6.76
CA GLN A 208 -34.95 34.06 -5.85
C GLN A 208 -34.77 33.23 -4.57
N ALA A 209 -35.02 33.89 -3.44
CA ALA A 209 -35.03 33.27 -2.12
C ALA A 209 -36.07 32.13 -2.04
N LYS A 210 -35.65 31.02 -1.44
CA LYS A 210 -36.44 29.81 -1.20
C LYS A 210 -37.69 30.17 -0.36
N ARG A 211 -38.90 29.99 -0.92
CA ARG A 211 -40.19 30.18 -0.24
C ARG A 211 -40.22 29.42 1.11
N ARG A 212 -40.46 30.15 2.20
CA ARG A 212 -40.81 29.58 3.52
C ARG A 212 -42.22 29.01 3.43
N ARG A 213 -42.41 27.74 3.81
CA ARG A 213 -43.75 27.16 3.97
C ARG A 213 -44.38 27.76 5.23
N ALA A 214 -45.53 28.40 5.08
CA ALA A 214 -46.36 28.82 6.20
C ALA A 214 -47.04 27.57 6.78
N GLY A 215 -46.89 27.37 8.09
CA GLY A 215 -47.67 26.40 8.86
C GLY A 215 -49.07 26.95 9.08
N GLY A 216 -50.08 26.11 8.80
CA GLY A 216 -51.48 26.38 9.11
C GLY A 216 -51.76 26.22 10.60
N ILE A 217 -52.74 27.00 11.05
CA ILE A 217 -53.38 26.97 12.38
C ILE A 217 -54.22 25.69 12.48
#